data_AF-A0A936S7N8-F1
#
_entry.id   AF-A0A936S7N8-F1
#
_cell.length_a   1.000
_cell.length_b   1.000
_cell.length_c   1.000
_cell.angle_alpha   90.00
_cell.angle_beta   90.00
_cell.angle_gamma   90.00
#
_symmetry.space_group_name_H-M   'P 1'
#
loop_
_entity.id
_entity.type
_entity.pdbx_description
1 polymer ?
#
loop_
_entity_poly.entity_id
_entity_poly.type
_entity_poly.pdbx_seq_one_letter_code
_entity_poly.pdbx_strand_id
1 'polypeptide(L)'
;MLVTLLAMGIANAYRYNDAKLMAQVATAAMLHDVGELYINPAVVAQHESAEPLEWLQYSAHPVIAATVAREVIGLDPAIQRGVLEHHETLDGAGYPRGLHSDGISEIGMIVGTAALIATLIGEDNPCQRIGIALKFMPGEFDPRLVSSISELMRDVHGACDGQPASESSHLTTRIHRTLLWHGRRT
;
A
#
# COMPACT_ATOMS: atom_id res chain seq x y z
N MET A 1 -6.71 -6.49 -3.97
CA MET A 1 -5.82 -7.27 -4.87
C MET A 1 -4.71 -6.42 -5.50
N LEU A 2 -4.98 -5.22 -6.01
CA LEU A 2 -3.94 -4.32 -6.54
C LEU A 2 -2.90 -3.91 -5.49
N VAL A 3 -3.34 -3.48 -4.29
CA VAL A 3 -2.46 -3.12 -3.16
C VAL A 3 -1.48 -4.24 -2.84
N THR A 4 -1.95 -5.50 -2.78
CA THR A 4 -1.10 -6.67 -2.54
C THR A 4 0.02 -6.82 -3.57
N LEU A 5 -0.29 -6.65 -4.86
CA LEU A 5 0.72 -6.77 -5.92
C LEU A 5 1.76 -5.65 -5.84
N LEU A 6 1.33 -4.42 -5.55
CA LEU A 6 2.22 -3.28 -5.36
C LEU A 6 3.10 -3.48 -4.14
N ALA A 7 2.52 -3.88 -3.00
CA ALA A 7 3.24 -4.15 -1.76
C ALA A 7 4.32 -5.21 -1.94
N MET A 8 4.00 -6.31 -2.62
CA MET A 8 4.99 -7.35 -2.96
C MET A 8 6.07 -6.83 -3.91
N GLY A 9 5.72 -6.03 -4.91
CA GLY A 9 6.69 -5.41 -5.82
C GLY A 9 7.65 -4.46 -5.10
N ILE A 10 7.13 -3.61 -4.21
CA ILE A 10 7.91 -2.69 -3.37
C ILE A 10 8.84 -3.48 -2.45
N ALA A 11 8.31 -4.51 -1.77
CA ALA A 11 9.09 -5.31 -0.84
C ALA A 11 10.20 -6.12 -1.55
N ASN A 12 9.94 -6.63 -2.76
CA ASN A 12 10.96 -7.27 -3.58
C ASN A 12 12.03 -6.29 -4.06
N ALA A 13 11.65 -5.06 -4.45
CA ALA A 13 12.60 -4.02 -4.84
C ALA A 13 13.52 -3.58 -3.69
N TYR A 14 13.04 -3.72 -2.45
CA TYR A 14 13.85 -3.59 -1.24
C TYR A 14 14.86 -4.73 -1.02
N ARG A 15 14.93 -5.69 -1.96
CA ARG A 15 15.80 -6.87 -1.94
C ARG A 15 15.54 -7.82 -0.77
N TYR A 16 14.28 -7.88 -0.32
CA TYR A 16 13.89 -8.91 0.61
C TYR A 16 13.82 -10.27 -0.09
N ASN A 17 14.84 -11.09 0.14
CA ASN A 17 14.82 -12.53 -0.17
C ASN A 17 14.19 -13.35 0.96
N ASP A 18 13.57 -12.70 1.95
CA ASP A 18 12.91 -13.36 3.06
C ASP A 18 11.48 -13.74 2.68
N ALA A 19 11.28 -15.03 2.42
CA ALA A 19 9.97 -15.61 2.11
C ALA A 19 8.94 -15.37 3.23
N LYS A 20 9.38 -15.30 4.49
CA LYS A 20 8.48 -15.03 5.62
C LYS A 20 7.95 -13.61 5.55
N LEU A 21 8.83 -12.62 5.36
CA LEU A 21 8.41 -11.23 5.23
C LEU A 21 7.49 -11.03 4.02
N MET A 22 7.80 -11.65 2.87
CA MET A 22 6.93 -11.60 1.68
C MET A 22 5.53 -12.12 1.97
N ALA A 23 5.43 -13.26 2.66
CA ALA A 23 4.13 -13.81 3.06
C ALA A 23 3.39 -12.88 4.02
N GLN A 24 4.10 -12.27 4.98
CA GLN A 24 3.50 -11.33 5.93
C GLN A 24 3.00 -10.05 5.26
N VAL A 25 3.79 -9.46 4.34
CA VAL A 25 3.41 -8.29 3.54
C VAL A 25 2.19 -8.59 2.67
N ALA A 26 2.20 -9.70 1.95
CA ALA A 26 1.08 -10.09 1.10
C ALA A 26 -0.21 -10.27 1.94
N THR A 27 -0.10 -10.95 3.09
CA THR A 27 -1.25 -11.17 3.99
C THR A 27 -1.77 -9.85 4.58
N ALA A 28 -0.87 -8.98 5.05
CA ALA A 28 -1.26 -7.68 5.60
C ALA A 28 -1.95 -6.81 4.54
N ALA A 29 -1.39 -6.72 3.33
CA ALA A 29 -1.97 -5.98 2.23
C ALA A 29 -3.34 -6.54 1.77
N MET A 30 -3.59 -7.84 1.92
CA MET A 30 -4.91 -8.41 1.62
C MET A 30 -5.96 -8.05 2.66
N LEU A 31 -5.56 -7.77 3.90
CA LEU A 31 -6.46 -7.59 5.04
C LEU A 31 -6.56 -6.15 5.54
N HIS A 32 -5.73 -5.22 5.03
CA HIS A 32 -5.61 -3.86 5.57
C HIS A 32 -6.95 -3.15 5.77
N ASP A 33 -7.86 -3.25 4.79
CA ASP A 33 -9.19 -2.60 4.83
C ASP A 33 -10.33 -3.53 5.26
N VAL A 34 -10.06 -4.74 5.76
CA VAL A 34 -11.15 -5.68 6.16
C VAL A 34 -12.03 -5.08 7.28
N GLY A 35 -11.50 -4.10 8.02
CA GLY A 35 -12.22 -3.34 9.03
C GLY A 35 -13.34 -2.47 8.47
N GLU A 36 -13.27 -2.05 7.20
CA GLU A 36 -14.31 -1.24 6.56
C GLU A 36 -15.67 -1.95 6.50
N LEU A 37 -15.66 -3.29 6.50
CA LEU A 37 -16.88 -4.11 6.56
C LEU A 37 -17.73 -3.85 7.82
N TYR A 38 -17.14 -3.23 8.84
CA TYR A 38 -17.78 -2.88 10.10
C TYR A 38 -18.05 -1.38 10.24
N ILE A 39 -17.78 -0.60 9.20
CA ILE A 39 -18.07 0.84 9.12
C ILE A 39 -19.36 1.05 8.32
N ASN A 40 -20.07 2.14 8.60
CA ASN A 40 -21.26 2.49 7.81
C ASN A 40 -20.85 2.65 6.34
N PRO A 41 -21.46 1.92 5.39
CA PRO A 41 -21.11 2.02 3.97
C PRO A 41 -21.22 3.43 3.39
N ALA A 42 -22.13 4.26 3.92
CA ALA A 42 -22.24 5.66 3.50
C ALA A 42 -20.99 6.48 3.89
N VAL A 43 -20.43 6.21 5.07
CA VAL A 43 -19.20 6.83 5.56
C VAL A 43 -18.00 6.35 4.75
N VAL A 44 -17.89 5.05 4.46
CA VAL A 44 -16.81 4.51 3.61
C VAL A 44 -16.86 5.13 2.21
N ALA A 45 -18.05 5.27 1.63
CA ALA A 45 -18.23 5.83 0.28
C ALA A 45 -17.91 7.34 0.19
N GLN A 46 -17.92 8.06 1.32
CA GLN A 46 -17.75 9.53 1.37
C GLN A 46 -16.58 9.95 2.28
N HIS A 47 -15.65 9.04 2.57
CA HIS A 47 -14.62 9.26 3.59
C HIS A 47 -13.69 10.44 3.28
N GLU A 48 -13.44 10.76 2.01
CA GLU A 48 -12.64 11.92 1.59
C GLU A 48 -13.30 13.27 1.92
N SER A 49 -14.62 13.28 2.07
CA SER A 49 -15.43 14.45 2.41
C SER A 49 -16.14 14.29 3.76
N ALA A 50 -15.69 13.36 4.60
CA ALA A 50 -16.36 13.01 5.84
C ALA A 50 -16.35 14.16 6.85
N GLU A 51 -17.50 14.36 7.50
CA GLU A 51 -17.58 15.25 8.66
C GLU A 51 -16.74 14.69 9.83
N PRO A 52 -16.32 15.51 10.81
CA PRO A 52 -15.39 15.07 11.85
C PRO A 52 -15.80 13.78 12.59
N LEU A 53 -17.10 13.57 12.81
CA LEU A 53 -17.62 12.37 13.46
C LEU A 53 -17.57 11.14 12.55
N GLU A 54 -17.87 11.32 11.27
CA GLU A 54 -17.79 10.26 10.25
C GLU A 54 -16.34 9.88 10.00
N TRP A 55 -15.44 10.86 10.00
CA TRP A 55 -14.01 10.61 9.92
C TRP A 55 -13.54 9.81 11.13
N LEU A 56 -13.93 10.18 12.36
CA LEU A 56 -13.60 9.37 13.55
C LEU A 56 -14.06 7.91 13.39
N GLN A 57 -15.26 7.70 12.82
CA GLN A 57 -15.76 6.37 12.54
C GLN A 57 -14.90 5.62 11.50
N TYR A 58 -14.60 6.25 10.35
CA TYR A 58 -13.77 5.64 9.31
C TYR A 58 -12.35 5.35 9.79
N SER A 59 -11.76 6.23 10.61
CA SER A 59 -10.40 6.09 11.18
C SER A 59 -10.23 4.87 12.10
N ALA A 60 -11.35 4.25 12.51
CA ALA A 60 -11.33 3.04 13.31
C ALA A 60 -11.05 1.76 12.48
N HIS A 61 -11.18 1.79 11.15
CA HIS A 61 -11.04 0.59 10.33
C HIS A 61 -9.68 -0.13 10.47
N PRO A 62 -8.51 0.54 10.63
CA PRO A 62 -7.24 -0.18 10.82
C PRO A 62 -7.20 -0.92 12.15
N VAL A 63 -7.82 -0.35 13.19
CA VAL A 63 -7.94 -0.98 14.51
C VAL A 63 -8.80 -2.24 14.41
N ILE A 64 -9.96 -2.12 13.77
CA ILE A 64 -10.88 -3.26 13.56
C ILE A 64 -10.20 -4.34 12.71
N ALA A 65 -9.54 -3.96 11.62
CA ALA A 65 -8.82 -4.87 10.74
C ALA A 65 -7.71 -5.62 11.49
N ALA A 66 -6.94 -4.91 12.33
CA ALA A 66 -5.90 -5.52 13.16
C ALA A 66 -6.49 -6.49 14.19
N THR A 67 -7.62 -6.16 14.82
CA THR A 67 -8.34 -7.06 15.72
C THR A 67 -8.83 -8.31 14.99
N VAL A 68 -9.40 -8.17 13.79
CA VAL A 68 -9.84 -9.32 12.97
C VAL A 68 -8.63 -10.21 12.62
N ALA A 69 -7.55 -9.62 12.13
CA ALA A 69 -6.33 -10.35 11.78
C ALA A 69 -5.78 -11.16 12.96
N ARG A 70 -5.77 -10.56 14.16
CA ARG A 70 -5.19 -11.17 15.35
C ARG A 70 -6.12 -12.15 16.06
N GLU A 71 -7.32 -11.71 16.42
CA GLU A 71 -8.20 -12.41 17.35
C GLU A 71 -9.13 -13.39 16.64
N VAL A 72 -9.51 -13.10 15.39
CA VAL A 72 -10.43 -13.95 14.62
C VAL A 72 -9.65 -14.96 13.76
N ILE A 73 -8.64 -14.49 13.03
CA ILE A 73 -7.87 -15.33 12.10
C ILE A 73 -6.66 -15.99 12.80
N GLY A 74 -6.13 -15.39 13.87
CA GLY A 74 -4.97 -15.94 14.59
C GLY A 74 -3.63 -15.69 13.90
N LEU A 75 -3.49 -14.56 13.19
CA LEU A 75 -2.29 -14.26 12.42
C LEU A 75 -1.10 -13.79 13.28
N ASP A 76 0.09 -13.88 12.67
CA ASP A 76 1.36 -13.41 13.25
C ASP A 76 1.24 -11.93 13.70
N PRO A 77 1.75 -11.55 14.88
CA PRO A 77 1.71 -10.16 15.36
C PRO A 77 2.28 -9.14 14.37
N ALA A 78 3.24 -9.53 13.53
CA ALA A 78 3.80 -8.65 12.51
C ALA A 78 2.77 -8.30 11.43
N ILE A 79 1.88 -9.24 11.07
CA ILE A 79 0.79 -9.00 10.10
C ILE A 79 -0.23 -8.05 10.73
N GLN A 80 -0.64 -8.32 11.99
CA GLN A 80 -1.52 -7.43 12.73
C GLN A 80 -0.96 -6.00 12.77
N ARG A 81 0.33 -5.86 13.08
CA ARG A 81 1.00 -4.56 13.16
C ARG A 81 1.02 -3.85 11.81
N GLY A 82 1.34 -4.57 10.73
CA GLY A 82 1.29 -4.02 9.37
C GLY A 82 -0.10 -3.55 8.95
N VAL A 83 -1.14 -4.31 9.31
CA VAL A 83 -2.54 -3.92 9.09
C VAL A 83 -2.91 -2.70 9.93
N LEU A 84 -2.48 -2.60 11.18
CA LEU A 84 -2.80 -1.45 12.03
C LEU A 84 -2.15 -0.15 11.53
N GLU A 85 -0.96 -0.26 10.94
CA GLU A 85 -0.07 0.87 10.65
C GLU A 85 -0.13 1.38 9.21
N HIS A 86 -0.99 0.82 8.35
CA HIS A 86 -0.98 1.16 6.93
C HIS A 86 -1.41 2.60 6.62
N HIS A 87 -1.94 3.33 7.60
CA HIS A 87 -2.24 4.76 7.52
C HIS A 87 -1.32 5.65 8.37
N GLU A 88 -0.27 5.07 8.97
CA GLU A 88 0.75 5.84 9.68
C GLU A 88 1.74 6.45 8.67
N THR A 89 2.21 7.66 8.96
CA THR A 89 3.15 8.43 8.14
C THR A 89 4.38 8.77 8.96
N LEU A 90 5.58 8.87 8.36
CA LEU A 90 6.80 9.02 9.19
C LEU A 90 6.87 10.34 9.98
N ASP A 91 6.09 11.34 9.60
CA ASP A 91 5.96 12.64 10.25
C ASP A 91 4.94 12.65 11.40
N GLY A 92 4.22 11.54 11.62
CA GLY A 92 3.24 11.38 12.69
C GLY A 92 1.88 12.01 12.45
N ALA A 93 1.61 12.52 11.25
CA ALA A 93 0.28 13.01 10.88
C ALA A 93 -0.73 11.88 10.63
N GLY A 94 -0.25 10.66 10.42
CA GLY A 94 -1.04 9.46 10.20
C GLY A 94 -1.80 8.96 11.43
N TYR A 95 -2.52 7.86 11.25
CA TYR A 95 -3.45 7.29 12.23
C TYR A 95 -3.37 5.75 12.20
N PRO A 96 -3.86 5.04 13.25
CA PRO A 96 -4.57 5.52 14.43
C PRO A 96 -3.70 5.94 15.62
N ARG A 97 -2.37 5.74 15.59
CA ARG A 97 -1.48 5.98 16.73
C ARG A 97 -0.59 7.22 16.60
N GLY A 98 -0.47 7.82 15.42
CA GLY A 98 0.35 9.01 15.20
C GLY A 98 1.84 8.70 15.39
N LEU A 99 2.28 7.54 14.90
CA LEU A 99 3.66 7.08 15.05
C LEU A 99 4.60 7.92 14.19
N HIS A 100 5.84 8.11 14.65
CA HIS A 100 6.90 8.75 13.86
C HIS A 100 7.91 7.70 13.42
N SER A 101 8.45 7.85 12.21
CA SER A 101 9.56 7.07 11.63
C SER A 101 9.73 5.67 12.22
N ASP A 102 10.67 5.52 13.16
CA ASP A 102 11.15 4.26 13.75
C ASP A 102 10.08 3.49 14.55
N GLY A 103 8.94 4.15 14.83
CA GLY A 103 7.77 3.55 15.44
C GLY A 103 6.93 2.72 14.47
N ILE A 104 7.04 2.95 13.17
CA ILE A 104 6.25 2.29 12.14
C ILE A 104 6.98 1.04 11.68
N SER A 105 6.29 -0.11 11.67
CA SER A 105 6.87 -1.34 11.14
C SER A 105 7.09 -1.24 9.65
N GLU A 106 8.08 -1.97 9.18
CA GLU A 106 8.36 -2.09 7.77
C GLU A 106 7.16 -2.56 6.94
N ILE A 107 6.39 -3.53 7.46
CA ILE A 107 5.17 -3.99 6.80
C ILE A 107 4.16 -2.84 6.69
N GLY A 108 3.97 -2.06 7.76
CA GLY A 108 3.10 -0.88 7.74
C GLY A 108 3.51 0.13 6.68
N MET A 109 4.80 0.48 6.61
CA MET A 109 5.32 1.41 5.61
C MET A 109 5.12 0.90 4.18
N ILE A 110 5.41 -0.38 3.92
CA ILE A 110 5.24 -1.00 2.60
C ILE A 110 3.76 -1.01 2.19
N VAL A 111 2.86 -1.46 3.08
CA VAL A 111 1.42 -1.56 2.79
C VAL A 111 0.81 -0.19 2.60
N GLY A 112 1.12 0.78 3.46
CA GLY A 112 0.59 2.14 3.35
C GLY A 112 1.04 2.84 2.07
N THR A 113 2.31 2.68 1.69
CA THR A 113 2.80 3.24 0.43
C THR A 113 2.15 2.56 -0.78
N ALA A 114 1.97 1.24 -0.73
CA ALA A 114 1.26 0.50 -1.78
C ALA A 114 -0.20 0.92 -1.91
N ALA A 115 -0.89 1.18 -0.79
CA ALA A 115 -2.27 1.64 -0.75
C ALA A 115 -2.40 3.02 -1.39
N LEU A 116 -1.56 3.98 -1.03
CA LEU A 116 -1.52 5.31 -1.66
C LEU A 116 -1.35 5.22 -3.19
N ILE A 117 -0.38 4.41 -3.64
CA ILE A 117 -0.14 4.24 -5.08
C ILE A 117 -1.37 3.63 -5.76
N ALA A 118 -2.02 2.64 -5.14
CA ALA A 118 -3.22 2.02 -5.69
C ALA A 118 -4.35 3.05 -5.90
N THR A 119 -4.54 3.95 -4.94
CA THR A 119 -5.50 5.07 -5.05
C THR A 119 -5.15 5.98 -6.23
N LEU A 120 -3.88 6.37 -6.35
CA LEU A 120 -3.44 7.31 -7.39
C LEU A 120 -3.38 6.71 -8.80
N ILE A 121 -3.29 5.39 -8.96
CA ILE A 121 -3.26 4.73 -10.28
C ILE A 121 -4.57 4.93 -11.05
N GLY A 122 -5.70 5.07 -10.36
CA GLY A 122 -7.02 5.28 -10.97
C GLY A 122 -7.27 6.72 -11.45
N GLU A 123 -6.39 7.65 -11.09
CA GLU A 123 -6.54 9.08 -11.35
C GLU A 123 -5.93 9.52 -12.69
N ASP A 124 -6.32 10.71 -13.16
CA ASP A 124 -5.69 11.35 -14.31
C ASP A 124 -4.21 11.68 -14.03
N ASN A 125 -3.34 11.37 -14.99
CA ASN A 125 -1.88 11.57 -14.91
C ASN A 125 -1.25 10.85 -13.70
N PRO A 126 -1.46 9.52 -13.56
CA PRO A 126 -1.12 8.78 -12.34
C PRO A 126 0.39 8.83 -12.03
N CYS A 127 1.24 8.74 -13.05
CA CYS A 127 2.69 8.81 -12.87
C CYS A 127 3.15 10.16 -12.29
N GLN A 128 2.55 11.25 -12.76
CA GLN A 128 2.87 12.60 -12.27
C GLN A 128 2.38 12.76 -10.84
N ARG A 129 1.15 12.34 -10.54
CA ARG A 129 0.57 12.43 -9.18
C ARG A 129 1.34 11.61 -8.15
N ILE A 130 1.69 10.36 -8.48
CA ILE A 130 2.55 9.53 -7.64
C ILE A 130 3.92 10.20 -7.45
N GLY A 131 4.51 10.72 -8.53
CA GLY A 131 5.77 11.45 -8.48
C GLY A 131 5.69 12.70 -7.59
N ILE A 132 4.55 13.39 -7.57
CA ILE A 132 4.32 14.54 -6.70
C ILE A 132 4.18 14.07 -5.25
N ALA A 133 3.28 13.13 -4.97
CA ALA A 133 3.02 12.62 -3.63
C ALA A 133 4.31 12.12 -2.96
N LEU A 134 5.11 11.30 -3.66
CA LEU A 134 6.33 10.73 -3.09
C LEU A 134 7.49 11.74 -2.93
N LYS A 135 7.50 12.85 -3.69
CA LYS A 135 8.60 13.83 -3.65
C LYS A 135 8.30 15.08 -2.84
N PHE A 136 7.04 15.49 -2.78
CA PHE A 136 6.61 16.76 -2.21
C PHE A 136 5.84 16.62 -0.90
N MET A 137 5.66 15.40 -0.38
CA MET A 137 5.23 15.13 1.00
C MET A 137 6.43 14.63 1.83
N PRO A 138 7.45 15.49 2.07
CA PRO A 138 8.66 15.08 2.76
C PRO A 138 8.35 14.69 4.20
N GLY A 139 8.83 13.52 4.60
CA GLY A 139 8.57 12.98 5.93
C GLY A 139 7.37 12.05 6.00
N GLU A 140 6.55 11.89 4.96
CA GLU A 140 5.47 10.89 5.00
C GLU A 140 5.95 9.48 4.65
N PHE A 141 6.95 9.35 3.77
CA PHE A 141 7.43 8.07 3.23
C PHE A 141 8.92 7.84 3.43
N ASP A 142 9.31 6.57 3.60
CA ASP A 142 10.72 6.18 3.71
C ASP A 142 11.45 6.46 2.39
N PRO A 143 12.54 7.23 2.38
CA PRO A 143 13.28 7.56 1.14
C PRO A 143 13.75 6.33 0.35
N ARG A 144 14.05 5.23 1.03
CA ARG A 144 14.43 3.97 0.38
C ARG A 144 13.22 3.39 -0.36
N LEU A 145 12.01 3.45 0.20
CA LEU A 145 10.79 3.00 -0.48
C LEU A 145 10.51 3.86 -1.72
N VAL A 146 10.61 5.18 -1.58
CA VAL A 146 10.44 6.13 -2.69
C VAL A 146 11.42 5.83 -3.85
N SER A 147 12.67 5.48 -3.52
CA SER A 147 13.67 5.12 -4.53
C SER A 147 13.31 3.83 -5.28
N SER A 148 12.87 2.79 -4.56
CA SER A 148 12.42 1.51 -5.13
C SER A 148 11.21 1.67 -6.05
N ILE A 149 10.24 2.52 -5.66
CA ILE A 149 9.07 2.81 -6.48
C ILE A 149 9.46 3.57 -7.74
N SER A 150 10.37 4.54 -7.62
CA SER A 150 10.86 5.30 -8.77
C SER A 150 11.56 4.40 -9.80
N GLU A 151 12.28 3.37 -9.34
CA GLU A 151 12.83 2.33 -10.20
C GLU A 151 11.73 1.48 -10.87
N LEU A 152 10.79 0.96 -10.08
CA LEU A 152 9.68 0.16 -10.60
C LEU A 152 8.84 0.93 -11.64
N MET A 153 8.56 2.21 -11.38
CA MET A 153 7.81 3.07 -12.30
C MET A 153 8.58 3.33 -13.60
N ARG A 154 9.92 3.47 -13.56
CA ARG A 154 10.74 3.58 -14.78
C ARG A 154 10.69 2.30 -15.60
N ASP A 155 10.73 1.14 -14.96
CA ASP A 155 10.65 -0.15 -15.66
C ASP A 155 9.27 -0.35 -16.31
N VAL A 156 8.20 0.08 -15.63
CA VAL A 156 6.83 0.07 -16.20
C VAL A 156 6.73 1.06 -17.37
N HIS A 157 7.27 2.27 -17.25
CA HIS A 157 7.24 3.27 -18.32
C HIS A 157 8.04 2.81 -19.55
N GLY A 158 9.27 2.31 -19.35
CA GLY A 158 10.10 1.76 -20.42
C GLY A 158 9.47 0.53 -21.10
N ALA A 159 8.64 -0.24 -20.39
CA ALA A 159 7.85 -1.30 -20.99
C ALA A 159 6.64 -0.76 -21.79
N CYS A 160 6.06 0.38 -21.40
CA CYS A 160 4.93 1.01 -22.08
C CYS A 160 5.32 1.80 -23.32
N ASP A 161 6.47 2.48 -23.32
CA ASP A 161 6.99 3.23 -24.47
C ASP A 161 7.34 2.36 -25.69
N GLY A 162 7.29 1.03 -25.54
CA GLY A 162 7.43 0.05 -26.62
C GLY A 162 6.12 -0.42 -27.28
N GLN A 163 4.93 0.08 -26.86
CA GLN A 163 3.64 -0.36 -27.44
C GLN A 163 2.62 0.79 -27.59
N PRO A 164 1.83 0.81 -28.69
CA PRO A 164 0.89 1.89 -28.96
C PRO A 164 -0.28 1.93 -27.95
N ALA A 165 -0.72 3.17 -27.68
CA ALA A 165 -1.71 3.56 -26.68
C ALA A 165 -3.15 3.19 -27.09
N SER A 166 -3.54 1.95 -26.88
CA SER A 166 -4.94 1.59 -26.68
C SER A 166 -4.96 0.34 -25.82
N GLU A 167 -5.34 0.47 -24.55
CA GLU A 167 -5.84 -0.60 -23.65
C GLU A 167 -5.41 -0.32 -22.20
N SER A 168 -6.18 0.54 -21.52
CA SER A 168 -6.10 0.80 -20.08
C SER A 168 -6.51 -0.40 -19.20
N SER A 169 -6.95 -1.53 -19.78
CA SER A 169 -7.25 -2.76 -19.01
C SER A 169 -6.02 -3.67 -18.78
N HIS A 170 -4.87 -3.37 -19.39
CA HIS A 170 -3.69 -4.25 -19.34
C HIS A 170 -2.70 -3.97 -18.22
N LEU A 171 -2.85 -2.90 -17.44
CA LEU A 171 -1.87 -2.54 -16.41
C LEU A 171 -1.77 -3.62 -15.32
N THR A 172 -2.91 -4.13 -14.85
CA THR A 172 -2.99 -5.21 -13.85
C THR A 172 -2.39 -6.51 -14.38
N THR A 173 -2.67 -6.86 -15.64
CA THR A 173 -2.15 -8.05 -16.33
C THR A 173 -0.63 -7.96 -16.57
N ARG A 174 -0.11 -6.75 -16.81
CA ARG A 174 1.33 -6.53 -17.07
C ARG A 174 2.15 -6.44 -15.79
N ILE A 175 1.65 -5.82 -14.72
CA ILE A 175 2.28 -5.89 -13.39
C ILE A 175 2.44 -7.36 -12.97
N HIS A 176 1.39 -8.17 -13.16
CA HIS A 176 1.42 -9.60 -12.89
C HIS A 176 2.49 -10.34 -13.72
N ARG A 177 2.69 -9.97 -14.98
CA ARG A 177 3.66 -10.61 -15.88
C ARG A 177 5.11 -10.20 -15.61
N THR A 178 5.36 -8.95 -15.22
CA THR A 178 6.70 -8.45 -14.85
C THR A 178 7.19 -9.02 -13.53
N LEU A 179 6.28 -9.17 -12.55
CA LEU A 179 6.57 -9.81 -11.25
C LEU A 179 6.86 -11.32 -11.42
N LEU A 180 6.14 -12.02 -12.31
CA LEU A 180 6.39 -13.44 -12.59
C LEU A 180 7.63 -13.71 -13.45
N TRP A 181 8.15 -12.70 -14.17
CA TRP A 181 9.33 -12.86 -15.03
C TRP A 181 10.64 -12.84 -14.22
N HIS A 182 10.69 -12.12 -13.10
CA HIS A 182 11.87 -12.06 -12.23
C HIS A 182 12.04 -13.30 -11.33
N GLY A 183 11.02 -14.17 -11.20
CA GLY A 183 11.09 -15.42 -10.45
C GLY A 183 11.68 -16.64 -11.18
N ARG A 184 12.25 -16.48 -12.38
CA ARG A 184 12.82 -17.57 -13.21
C ARG A 184 14.29 -17.37 -13.60
N ARG A 185 15.04 -16.64 -12.78
CA ARG A 185 16.51 -16.56 -12.88
C ARG A 185 17.18 -16.96 -11.57
N THR A 186 17.01 -18.22 -11.19
CA THR A 186 17.94 -18.98 -10.35
C THR A 186 17.93 -20.42 -10.85
#